data_AF-A0A2U8QTT3-F1
#
_entry.id   AF-A0A2U8QTT3-F1
#
_cell.length_a   1.000
_cell.length_b   1.000
_cell.length_c   1.000
_cell.angle_alpha   90.00
_cell.angle_beta   90.00
_cell.angle_gamma   90.00
#
_symmetry.space_group_name_H-M   'P 1'
#
loop_
_entity.id
_entity.type
_entity.pdbx_description
1 polymer ?
#
loop_
_entity_poly.entity_id
_entity_poly.type
_entity_poly.pdbx_seq_one_letter_code
_entity_poly.pdbx_strand_id
1 'polypeptide(L)' 'MKTIEIKKVENRDKNILIILKTLYSEGSEIKSLEDIEKFMETYNEKGIIKINFHDEVLDSLNFIKENLNLTFTIQ' A
#
# COMPACT_ATOMS: atom_id res chain seq x y z
N MET A 1 11.17 -2.73 10.56
CA MET A 1 9.75 -2.89 10.21
C MET A 1 9.10 -1.54 10.34
N LYS A 2 8.53 -1.04 9.24
CA LYS A 2 7.82 0.23 9.13
C LYS A 2 6.37 -0.05 8.77
N THR A 3 5.50 0.95 8.93
CA THR A 3 4.09 0.82 8.57
C THR A 3 3.73 1.88 7.54
N ILE A 4 3.07 1.45 6.45
CA ILE A 4 2.44 2.37 5.50
C ILE A 4 0.95 2.44 5.80
N GLU A 5 0.43 3.66 5.94
CA GLU A 5 -0.99 3.96 6.10
C GLU A 5 -1.51 4.61 4.81
N ILE A 6 -2.49 3.97 4.17
CA ILE A 6 -3.06 4.41 2.90
C ILE A 6 -4.54 4.69 3.10
N LYS A 7 -4.96 5.93 2.83
CA LYS A 7 -6.35 6.39 2.97
C LYS A 7 -7.04 6.41 1.61
N LYS A 8 -8.31 6.07 1.59
CA LYS A 8 -9.14 6.07 0.40
C LYS A 8 -9.37 7.50 -0.07
N VAL A 9 -9.16 7.70 -1.36
CA VAL A 9 -9.40 8.96 -2.05
C VAL A 9 -10.31 8.65 -3.24
N GLU A 10 -11.41 9.38 -3.37
CA GLU A 10 -12.36 9.17 -4.46
C GLU A 10 -11.68 9.21 -5.83
N ASN A 11 -12.09 8.32 -6.73
CA ASN A 11 -11.58 8.17 -8.10
C ASN A 11 -10.08 7.82 -8.23
N ARG A 12 -9.44 7.31 -7.17
CA ARG A 12 -8.01 6.93 -7.17
C ARG A 12 -7.74 5.46 -6.85
N ASP A 13 -8.72 4.57 -6.99
CA ASP A 13 -8.57 3.14 -6.65
C ASP A 13 -7.55 2.40 -7.53
N LYS A 14 -7.22 2.91 -8.72
CA LYS A 14 -6.12 2.34 -9.52
C LYS A 14 -4.76 2.50 -8.84
N ASN A 15 -4.61 3.50 -7.97
CA ASN A 15 -3.36 3.80 -7.31
C ASN A 15 -3.08 2.86 -6.13
N ILE A 16 -4.13 2.37 -5.45
CA ILE A 16 -3.95 1.42 -4.35
C ILE A 16 -3.39 0.10 -4.85
N LEU A 17 -3.84 -0.38 -6.02
CA LEU A 17 -3.32 -1.60 -6.64
C LEU A 17 -1.82 -1.52 -6.96
N ILE A 18 -1.31 -0.34 -7.34
CA ILE A 18 0.12 -0.12 -7.60
C ILE A 18 0.92 -0.25 -6.30
N ILE A 19 0.41 0.33 -5.21
CA ILE A 19 1.05 0.23 -3.90
C ILE A 19 1.04 -1.22 -3.40
N LEU A 20 -0.10 -1.91 -3.48
CA LEU A 20 -0.21 -3.31 -3.07
C LEU A 20 0.70 -4.23 -3.91
N LYS A 21 0.79 -4.00 -5.22
CA LYS A 21 1.74 -4.74 -6.09
C LYS A 21 3.19 -4.53 -5.68
N THR A 22 3.54 -3.32 -5.24
CA THR A 22 4.89 -3.00 -4.79
C THR A 22 5.19 -3.67 -3.46
N LEU A 23 4.21 -3.70 -2.56
CA LEU A 23 4.31 -4.37 -1.28
C LEU A 23 4.32 -5.90 -1.42
N TYR A 24 3.69 -6.46 -2.45
CA TYR A 24 3.73 -7.90 -2.75
C TYR A 24 5.15 -8.44 -3.05
N SER A 25 6.17 -7.58 -3.21
CA SER A 25 7.56 -8.03 -3.27
C SER A 25 8.02 -8.64 -1.94
N GLU A 26 9.22 -9.23 -1.92
CA GLU A 26 9.90 -9.50 -0.66
C GLU A 26 9.95 -8.21 0.17
N GLY A 27 9.68 -8.34 1.48
CA GLY A 27 9.68 -7.21 2.38
C GLY A 27 8.32 -6.65 2.83
N SER A 28 7.16 -7.30 2.65
CA SER A 28 5.93 -6.88 3.36
C SER A 28 5.06 -8.04 3.91
N GLU A 29 3.97 -7.69 4.60
CA GLU A 29 2.91 -8.63 5.04
C GLU A 29 2.10 -9.24 3.88
N ILE A 30 2.14 -8.67 2.68
CA ILE A 30 1.43 -9.21 1.52
C ILE A 30 2.25 -10.34 0.92
N LYS A 31 1.84 -11.59 1.17
CA LYS A 31 2.54 -12.79 0.68
C LYS A 31 1.76 -13.55 -0.39
N SER A 32 0.49 -13.21 -0.59
CA SER A 32 -0.41 -13.90 -1.50
C SER A 32 -1.41 -12.96 -2.16
N LEU A 33 -2.11 -13.45 -3.19
CA LEU A 33 -3.25 -12.75 -3.77
C LEU A 33 -4.40 -12.60 -2.77
N GLU A 34 -4.59 -13.59 -1.87
CA GLU A 34 -5.60 -13.53 -0.82
C GLU A 34 -5.36 -12.38 0.16
N ASP A 35 -4.09 -12.06 0.45
CA ASP A 35 -3.76 -10.89 1.28
C ASP A 35 -4.13 -9.58 0.57
N ILE A 36 -3.88 -9.49 -0.74
CA ILE A 36 -4.28 -8.33 -1.55
C ILE A 36 -5.80 -8.16 -1.50
N GLU A 37 -6.57 -9.25 -1.66
CA GLU A 37 -8.03 -9.22 -1.57
C GLU A 37 -8.51 -8.73 -0.20
N LYS A 38 -7.95 -9.23 0.89
CA LYS A 38 -8.27 -8.79 2.27
C LYS A 38 -7.97 -7.32 2.50
N PHE A 39 -6.82 -6.83 2.00
CA PHE A 39 -6.48 -5.42 2.10
C PHE A 39 -7.42 -4.56 1.24
N MET A 40 -7.80 -5.00 0.04
CA MET A 40 -8.75 -4.28 -0.81
C MET A 40 -10.16 -4.24 -0.21
N GLU A 41 -10.62 -5.33 0.41
CA GLU A 41 -11.88 -5.36 1.16
C GLU A 41 -11.84 -4.35 2.31
N THR A 42 -10.80 -4.42 3.15
CA THR A 42 -10.60 -3.48 4.27
C THR A 42 -10.55 -2.02 3.78
N TYR A 43 -9.85 -1.76 2.67
CA TYR A 43 -9.77 -0.43 2.06
C TYR A 43 -11.14 0.08 1.60
N ASN A 44 -11.96 -0.81 1.03
CA ASN A 44 -13.30 -0.45 0.56
C ASN A 44 -14.30 -0.22 1.69
N GLU A 45 -14.23 -1.02 2.75
CA GLU A 45 -15.12 -0.91 3.91
C GLU A 45 -14.75 0.26 4.84
N LYS A 46 -13.46 0.38 5.17
CA LYS A 46 -12.97 1.31 6.21
C LYS A 46 -12.41 2.60 5.63
N GLY A 47 -12.17 2.65 4.33
CA GLY A 47 -11.51 3.79 3.69
C GLY A 47 -10.04 3.97 4.12
N ILE A 48 -9.44 2.98 4.79
CA ILE A 48 -8.06 3.05 5.26
C ILE A 48 -7.47 1.66 5.43
N ILE A 49 -6.20 1.49 5.06
CA ILE A 49 -5.41 0.29 5.35
C ILE A 49 -4.05 0.64 5.94
N LYS A 50 -3.50 -0.30 6.71
CA LYS A 50 -2.17 -0.24 7.30
C LYS A 50 -1.45 -1.54 6.97
N ILE A 51 -0.24 -1.45 6.42
CA ILE A 51 0.54 -2.61 6.01
C ILE A 51 1.96 -2.46 6.57
N ASN A 52 2.48 -3.52 7.20
CA ASN A 52 3.86 -3.52 7.65
C ASN A 52 4.81 -3.97 6.54
N PHE A 53 5.97 -3.33 6.48
CA PHE A 53 7.00 -3.59 5.48
C PHE A 53 8.43 -3.40 6.02
N HIS A 54 9.40 -3.98 5.32
CA HIS A 54 10.83 -3.92 5.59
C HIS A 54 11.46 -2.73 4.85
N ASP A 55 12.60 -2.24 5.35
CA ASP A 55 13.20 -1.00 4.85
C ASP A 55 13.59 -1.06 3.36
N GLU A 56 13.80 -2.25 2.80
CA GLU A 56 14.09 -2.48 1.38
C GLU A 56 12.98 -2.01 0.42
N VAL A 57 11.73 -1.93 0.88
CA VAL A 57 10.59 -1.48 0.06
C VAL A 57 10.41 0.04 0.13
N LEU A 58 11.11 0.73 1.04
CA LEU A 58 10.93 2.16 1.32
C LEU A 58 11.20 3.03 0.09
N ASP A 59 12.29 2.77 -0.63
CA ASP A 59 12.66 3.56 -1.82
C ASP A 59 11.63 3.41 -2.94
N SER A 60 11.09 2.19 -3.11
CA SER A 60 10.03 1.93 -4.09
C SER A 60 8.74 2.66 -3.73
N LEU A 61 8.38 2.72 -2.45
CA LEU A 61 7.22 3.47 -1.98
C LEU A 61 7.43 4.98 -2.16
N ASN A 62 8.60 5.51 -1.81
CA ASN A 62 8.91 6.93 -2.00
C ASN A 62 8.86 7.33 -3.48
N PHE A 63 9.42 6.50 -4.37
CA PHE A 63 9.32 6.70 -5.81
C PHE A 63 7.87 6.76 -6.29
N ILE A 64 7.01 5.85 -5.83
CA ILE A 64 5.58 5.82 -6.16
C ILE A 64 4.87 7.07 -5.65
N LYS A 65 5.19 7.51 -4.43
CA LYS A 65 4.60 8.70 -3.81
C LYS A 65 4.84 9.94 -4.66
N GLU A 66 6.08 10.13 -5.11
CA GLU A 66 6.51 11.28 -5.91
C GLU A 66 5.96 11.23 -7.34
N ASN A 67 6.02 10.07 -8.00
CA ASN A 67 5.65 9.94 -9.42
C ASN A 67 4.14 9.87 -9.66
N LEU A 68 3.37 9.31 -8.71
CA LEU A 68 1.93 9.10 -8.86
C LEU A 68 1.09 10.11 -8.07
N ASN A 69 1.72 11.13 -7.47
CA ASN A 69 1.09 12.17 -6.66
C ASN A 69 0.11 11.56 -5.63
N LEU A 70 0.58 10.52 -4.93
CA LEU A 70 -0.20 9.76 -3.95
C LEU A 70 0.01 10.31 -2.55
N THR A 71 -1.04 10.28 -1.76
CA THR A 71 -1.03 10.73 -0.37
C THR A 71 -1.15 9.52 0.56
N PHE A 72 0.00 9.02 1.03
CA PHE A 72 0.08 8.05 2.11
C PHE A 72 1.19 8.42 3.10
N THR A 73 1.08 7.86 4.31
CA THR A 73 1.98 8.13 5.43
C THR A 73 2.81 6.89 5.72
N ILE A 74 4.13 7.07 5.90
CA ILE A 74 5.04 6.02 6.36
C ILE A 74 5.46 6.37 7.79
N GLN A 75 5.35 5.41 8.70
CA GLN A 75 5.75 5.50 10.12
C GLN A 75 6.91 4.56 10.40
#